data_AF-A0A1B9ATI7-F1
#
_entry.id   AF-A0A1B9ATI7-F1
#
_cell.length_a   1.000
_cell.length_b   1.000
_cell.length_c   1.000
_cell.angle_alpha   90.00
_cell.angle_beta   90.00
_cell.angle_gamma   90.00
#
_symmetry.space_group_name_H-M   'P 1'
#
loop_
_entity.id
_entity.type
_entity.pdbx_description
1 polymer ?
#
loop_
_entity_poly.entity_id
_entity_poly.type
_entity_poly.pdbx_seq_one_letter_code
_entity_poly.pdbx_strand_id
1 'polypeptide(L)'
;MIQPLNVVRAAPDLLPVLKEQLPAVLLNKVYLNHRGGQGSDLLTGDGAGVMVQLPHQFFQTACSQLSIPCKEEYGVEILSLPQETQKQRLHKSTLNDRTADERRI
;
A
#
# COMPACT_ATOMS: atom_id res chain seq x y z
N MET A 1 -22.93 9.94 2.50
CA MET A 1 -22.08 11.11 2.83
C MET A 1 -20.70 10.57 3.16
N ILE A 2 -19.78 10.53 2.20
CA ILE A 2 -18.46 9.90 2.37
C ILE A 2 -17.43 10.99 2.70
N GLN A 3 -16.65 10.77 3.76
CA GLN A 3 -15.68 11.68 4.37
C GLN A 3 -14.47 11.97 3.43
N PRO A 4 -13.73 13.09 3.59
CA PRO A 4 -12.55 13.40 2.76
C PRO A 4 -11.44 12.33 2.87
N LEU A 5 -10.57 12.28 1.85
CA LEU A 5 -9.45 11.32 1.76
C LEU A 5 -8.45 11.61 2.87
N ASN A 6 -8.52 10.88 3.98
CA ASN A 6 -7.46 10.88 4.96
C ASN A 6 -6.31 10.06 4.38
N VAL A 7 -5.23 10.73 3.95
CA VAL A 7 -3.95 10.06 3.65
C VAL A 7 -3.38 9.57 4.97
N VAL A 8 -3.81 8.38 5.39
CA VAL A 8 -3.28 7.74 6.58
C VAL A 8 -1.92 7.17 6.21
N ARG A 9 -0.88 7.64 6.88
CA ARG A 9 0.41 6.95 6.83
C ARG A 9 0.21 5.58 7.46
N ALA A 10 0.28 4.55 6.64
CA ALA A 10 0.30 3.17 7.08
C ALA A 10 1.38 3.01 8.16
N ALA A 11 0.97 2.54 9.34
CA ALA A 11 1.82 2.48 10.50
C ALA A 11 2.96 1.43 10.30
N PRO A 12 4.17 1.66 10.84
CA PRO A 12 5.34 0.80 10.59
C PRO A 12 5.18 -0.67 11.05
N ASP A 13 4.14 -0.96 11.82
CA ASP A 13 3.74 -2.24 12.40
C ASP A 13 2.89 -3.11 11.44
N LEU A 14 2.81 -2.76 10.16
CA LEU A 14 2.13 -3.52 9.10
C LEU A 14 2.74 -4.90 8.81
N LEU A 15 4.05 -5.04 8.99
CA LEU A 15 4.82 -6.19 8.50
C LEU A 15 4.45 -7.52 9.19
N PRO A 16 4.21 -7.58 10.51
CA PRO A 16 3.79 -8.80 11.19
C PRO A 16 2.41 -9.30 10.76
N VAL A 17 1.42 -8.42 10.62
CA VAL A 17 0.04 -8.79 10.29
C VAL A 17 -0.07 -9.31 8.85
N LEU A 18 0.63 -8.67 7.90
CA LEU A 18 0.68 -9.15 6.52
C LEU A 18 1.37 -10.52 6.39
N LYS A 19 2.36 -10.82 7.23
CA LYS A 19 3.02 -12.13 7.23
C LYS A 19 2.10 -13.25 7.73
N GLU A 20 1.23 -12.97 8.68
CA GLU A 20 0.26 -13.94 9.21
C GLU A 20 -0.84 -14.27 8.18
N GLN A 21 -1.24 -13.29 7.36
CA GLN A 21 -2.31 -13.46 6.36
C GLN A 21 -1.82 -14.00 5.01
N LEU A 22 -0.52 -14.01 4.73
CA LEU A 22 0.05 -14.37 3.41
C LEU A 22 1.09 -15.51 3.42
N PRO A 23 1.08 -16.51 4.32
CA PRO A 23 2.19 -17.44 4.47
C PRO A 23 2.40 -18.30 3.22
N ALA A 24 1.33 -18.76 2.55
CA ALA A 24 1.44 -19.57 1.34
C ALA A 24 2.05 -18.80 0.15
N VAL A 25 1.69 -17.52 -0.01
CA VAL A 25 2.18 -16.70 -1.13
C VAL A 25 3.61 -16.25 -0.91
N LEU A 26 3.98 -15.93 0.33
CA LEU A 26 5.35 -15.58 0.70
C LEU A 26 6.30 -16.79 0.57
N LEU A 27 5.83 -18.01 0.88
CA LEU A 27 6.61 -19.24 0.70
C LEU A 27 6.90 -19.52 -0.79
N ASN A 28 5.92 -19.29 -1.67
CA ASN A 28 6.09 -19.50 -3.12
C ASN A 28 7.15 -18.60 -3.75
N LYS A 29 7.46 -17.44 -3.15
CA LYS A 29 8.51 -16.54 -3.65
C LYS A 29 9.90 -17.20 -3.63
N VAL A 30 10.21 -18.02 -2.62
CA VAL A 30 11.50 -18.72 -2.51
C VAL A 30 11.69 -19.71 -3.67
N TYR A 31 10.61 -20.39 -4.08
CA TYR A 31 10.65 -21.35 -5.19
C TYR A 31 10.81 -20.67 -6.56
N LEU A 32 10.56 -19.37 -6.66
CA LEU A 32 10.66 -18.60 -7.90
C LEU A 32 11.97 -17.80 -8.02
N ASN A 33 12.88 -17.90 -7.06
CA ASN A 33 14.15 -17.15 -7.07
C ASN A 33 14.99 -17.41 -8.34
N HIS A 34 14.93 -18.61 -8.90
CA HIS A 34 15.61 -18.96 -10.16
C HIS A 34 15.03 -18.25 -11.39
N ARG A 35 13.88 -17.58 -11.26
CA ARG A 35 13.19 -16.83 -12.32
C ARG A 35 13.29 -15.32 -12.15
N GLY A 36 13.91 -14.83 -11.07
CA GLY A 36 14.17 -13.41 -10.89
C GLY A 36 15.49 -13.02 -11.53
N GLY A 37 15.55 -11.86 -12.17
CA GLY A 37 16.84 -11.26 -12.53
C GLY A 37 17.59 -10.85 -11.26
N GLN A 38 18.89 -11.17 -11.23
CA GLN A 38 19.80 -10.79 -10.16
C GLN A 38 20.59 -9.56 -10.60
N GLY A 39 20.71 -8.58 -9.70
CA GLY A 39 21.57 -7.42 -9.92
C GLY A 39 23.05 -7.77 -9.79
N SER A 40 23.91 -6.77 -9.93
CA SER A 40 25.36 -6.92 -9.75
C SER A 40 25.77 -7.15 -8.28
N ASP A 41 24.86 -6.95 -7.33
CA ASP A 41 25.05 -7.22 -5.92
C ASP A 41 23.94 -8.13 -5.36
N LEU A 42 24.18 -8.69 -4.17
CA LEU A 42 23.26 -9.64 -3.52
C LEU A 42 22.01 -8.99 -2.92
N LEU A 43 21.93 -7.65 -2.91
CA LEU A 43 20.83 -6.90 -2.29
C LEU A 43 19.83 -6.37 -3.32
N THR A 44 20.18 -6.42 -4.60
CA THR A 44 19.40 -5.91 -5.71
C THR A 44 18.87 -7.04 -6.59
N GLY A 45 17.65 -6.86 -7.06
CA GLY A 45 17.01 -7.71 -8.06
C GLY A 45 15.90 -6.93 -8.74
N ASP A 46 15.35 -7.49 -9.81
CA ASP A 46 14.38 -6.79 -10.67
C ASP A 46 13.06 -6.45 -9.96
N GLY A 47 12.80 -7.08 -8.80
CA GLY A 47 11.63 -6.86 -7.97
C GLY A 47 10.66 -8.04 -8.00
N ALA A 48 9.86 -8.16 -6.94
CA ALA A 48 8.81 -9.17 -6.84
C ALA A 48 7.69 -8.64 -5.93
N GLY A 49 6.47 -8.69 -6.42
CA GLY A 49 5.27 -8.22 -5.72
C GLY A 49 4.28 -9.35 -5.45
N VAL A 50 3.37 -9.09 -4.51
CA VAL A 50 2.21 -9.95 -4.23
C VAL A 50 0.97 -9.07 -4.26
N MET A 51 -0.05 -9.51 -4.97
CA MET A 51 -1.36 -8.86 -4.95
C MET A 51 -2.29 -9.61 -4.01
N VAL A 52 -2.98 -8.86 -3.15
CA VAL A 52 -3.87 -9.39 -2.13
C VAL A 52 -5.20 -8.67 -2.20
N GLN A 53 -6.25 -9.29 -1.68
CA GLN A 53 -7.50 -8.56 -1.46
C GLN A 53 -7.30 -7.48 -0.40
N LEU A 54 -8.08 -6.40 -0.50
CA LEU A 54 -8.09 -5.31 0.50
C LEU A 54 -8.31 -5.88 1.92
N PRO A 55 -7.31 -5.82 2.82
CA PRO A 55 -7.42 -6.41 4.15
C PRO A 55 -8.24 -5.50 5.08
N HIS A 56 -9.56 -5.56 4.96
CA HIS A 56 -10.48 -4.66 5.66
C HIS A 56 -10.31 -4.65 7.19
N GLN A 57 -10.21 -5.84 7.81
CA GLN A 57 -10.01 -5.98 9.26
C GLN A 57 -8.70 -5.34 9.73
N PHE A 58 -7.64 -5.43 8.92
CA PHE A 58 -6.39 -4.76 9.24
C PHE A 58 -6.59 -3.24 9.31
N PHE A 59 -7.26 -2.67 8.30
CA PHE A 59 -7.49 -1.22 8.26
C PHE A 59 -8.41 -0.73 9.37
N GLN A 60 -9.45 -1.50 9.75
CA GLN A 60 -10.30 -1.17 10.90
C GLN A 60 -9.48 -1.00 12.19
N THR A 61 -8.51 -1.88 12.44
CA THR A 61 -7.65 -1.82 13.63
C THR A 61 -6.58 -0.73 13.51
N ALA A 62 -5.84 -0.69 12.40
CA ALA A 62 -4.71 0.22 12.19
C ALA A 62 -5.14 1.69 12.10
N CYS A 63 -6.36 1.93 11.61
CA CYS A 63 -6.94 3.27 11.51
C CYS A 63 -8.09 3.43 12.51
N SER A 64 -7.99 2.86 13.71
CA SER A 64 -9.05 2.92 14.73
C SER A 64 -9.50 4.34 15.11
N GLN A 65 -8.65 5.35 14.87
CA GLN A 65 -8.96 6.77 15.05
C GLN A 65 -9.81 7.36 13.91
N LEU A 66 -10.06 6.60 12.85
CA LEU A 66 -10.82 6.99 11.68
C LEU A 66 -12.00 6.05 11.50
N SER A 67 -13.17 6.60 11.18
CA SER A 67 -14.34 5.82 10.81
C SER A 67 -14.17 5.28 9.39
N ILE A 68 -13.68 4.05 9.25
CA ILE A 68 -13.55 3.38 7.95
C ILE A 68 -14.93 2.85 7.49
N PRO A 69 -15.38 3.17 6.26
CA PRO A 69 -16.60 2.62 5.66
C PRO A 69 -16.57 1.10 5.43
N CYS A 70 -17.67 0.51 4.92
CA CYS A 70 -17.67 -0.90 4.52
C CYS A 70 -16.62 -1.20 3.45
N LYS A 71 -16.16 -2.46 3.35
CA LYS A 71 -15.05 -2.87 2.44
C LYS A 71 -15.25 -2.43 0.98
N GLU A 72 -16.48 -2.33 0.49
CA GLU A 72 -16.78 -1.89 -0.88
C GLU A 72 -16.84 -0.36 -1.06
N GLU A 73 -16.83 0.41 0.03
CA GLU A 73 -17.05 1.86 0.01
C GLU A 73 -15.76 2.68 0.12
N TYR A 74 -14.60 2.01 0.19
CA TYR A 74 -13.30 2.69 0.18
C TYR A 74 -12.23 1.91 -0.58
N GLY A 75 -11.31 2.66 -1.18
CA GLY A 75 -10.10 2.13 -1.79
C GLY A 75 -8.88 2.43 -0.95
N VAL A 76 -7.81 1.66 -1.17
CA VAL A 76 -6.48 1.96 -0.63
C VAL A 76 -5.50 1.97 -1.78
N GLU A 77 -4.68 3.02 -1.83
CA GLU A 77 -3.59 3.16 -2.78
C GLU A 77 -2.25 3.06 -2.05
N ILE A 78 -1.32 2.27 -2.61
CA ILE A 78 0.05 2.16 -2.11
C ILE A 78 0.95 2.94 -3.08
N LEU A 79 1.55 4.01 -2.58
CA LEU A 79 2.29 4.97 -3.40
C LEU A 79 3.78 5.01 -3.04
N SER A 80 4.62 4.94 -4.07
CA SER A 80 6.05 5.24 -3.96
C SER A 80 6.27 6.73 -4.17
N LEU A 81 6.65 7.44 -3.11
CA LEU A 81 6.88 8.89 -3.16
C LEU A 81 8.37 9.23 -3.12
N PRO A 82 8.78 10.38 -3.70
CA PRO A 82 10.14 10.88 -3.52
C PRO A 82 10.51 11.04 -2.05
N GLN A 83 11.78 10.77 -1.72
CA GLN A 83 12.31 11.00 -0.36
C GLN A 83 12.52 12.49 -0.07
N GLU A 84 12.82 13.28 -1.11
CA GLU A 84 13.02 14.72 -1.00
C GLU A 84 11.71 15.43 -0.62
N THR A 85 11.69 16.11 0.51
CA THR A 85 10.49 16.67 1.15
C THR A 85 9.67 17.58 0.23
N GLN A 86 10.32 18.45 -0.55
CA GLN A 86 9.61 19.39 -1.42
C GLN A 86 8.90 18.64 -2.56
N LYS A 87 9.60 17.72 -3.23
CA LYS A 87 9.01 16.87 -4.27
C LYS A 87 7.92 15.99 -3.70
N GLN A 88 8.12 15.43 -2.50
CA GLN A 88 7.10 14.62 -1.84
C GLN A 88 5.81 15.41 -1.60
N ARG A 89 5.91 16.65 -1.08
CA ARG A 89 4.73 17.51 -0.86
C ARG A 89 4.00 17.82 -2.15
N LEU A 90 4.73 18.16 -3.21
CA LEU A 90 4.14 18.44 -4.51
C LEU A 90 3.35 17.23 -5.04
N HIS A 91 3.95 16.04 -5.03
CA HIS A 91 3.28 14.81 -5.48
C HIS A 91 2.02 14.52 -4.66
N LYS A 92 2.09 14.65 -3.33
CA LYS A 92 0.92 14.46 -2.45
C LYS A 92 -0.20 15.44 -2.78
N SER A 93 0.11 16.71 -3.03
CA SER A 93 -0.89 17.70 -3.42
C SER A 93 -1.56 17.31 -4.74
N THR A 94 -0.77 17.03 -5.77
CA THR A 94 -1.30 16.68 -7.10
C THR A 94 -2.17 15.42 -7.06
N LEU A 95 -1.79 14.40 -6.28
CA LEU A 95 -2.58 13.19 -6.11
C LEU A 95 -3.92 13.46 -5.40
N ASN A 96 -3.89 14.29 -4.35
CA ASN A 96 -5.11 14.69 -3.64
C ASN A 96 -6.06 15.47 -4.56
N ASP A 97 -5.53 16.38 -5.39
CA ASP A 97 -6.33 17.17 -6.33
C ASP A 97 -7.01 16.26 -7.37
N ARG A 98 -6.27 15.31 -7.95
CA ARG A 98 -6.81 14.35 -8.92
C ARG A 98 -7.89 13.46 -8.33
N THR A 99 -7.65 12.92 -7.13
CA THR A 99 -8.62 12.05 -6.45
C THR A 99 -9.89 12.83 -6.06
N ALA A 100 -9.77 14.14 -5.79
CA ALA A 100 -10.92 14.98 -5.53
C ALA A 100 -11.78 15.21 -6.78
N ASP A 101 -11.17 15.26 -7.96
CA ASP A 101 -11.89 15.45 -9.23
C ASP A 101 -12.62 14.17 -9.69
N GLU A 102 -12.09 12.98 -9.39
CA GLU A 102 -12.79 11.70 -9.67
C GLU A 102 -14.11 11.55 -8.91
N ARG A 103 -14.35 12.39 -7.88
CA ARG A 103 -15.61 12.41 -7.10
C ARG A 103 -16.75 13.19 -7.76
N ARG A 104 -16.52 13.80 -8.94
CA ARG A 104 -17.51 14.66 -9.63
C ARG A 104 -18.36 13.96 -10.70
N ILE A 105 -18.19 12.65 -10.89
CA ILE A 105 -18.96 11.83 -11.85
C ILE A 105 -19.90 10.93 -11.06
#